data_AF-A0AAD5KWX4-F1
#
_entry.id   AF-A0AAD5KWX4-F1
#
_cell.length_a   1.000
_cell.length_b   1.000
_cell.length_c   1.000
_cell.angle_alpha   90.00
_cell.angle_beta   90.00
_cell.angle_gamma   90.00
#
_symmetry.space_group_name_H-M   'P 1'
#
loop_
_entity.id
_entity.type
_entity.pdbx_description
1 polymer ?
#
loop_
_entity_poly.entity_id
_entity_poly.type
_entity_poly.pdbx_seq_one_letter_code
_entity_poly.pdbx_strand_id
1 'polypeptide(L)'
;MTIKKFAIFVFVLAAFLVVSTSAMPPVARAAPQCPASDVGTAVFFPDPTNCKNYYMCSWGVAYLKTCPDDLYWNKAINVCDFPSNVIC
;
A
#
# COMPACT_ATOMS: atom_id res chain seq x y z
N MET A 1 -48.83 -15.88 -7.64
CA MET A 1 -48.33 -14.87 -6.67
C MET A 1 -47.06 -15.32 -5.91
N THR A 2 -46.62 -16.57 -6.05
CA THR A 2 -45.53 -17.17 -5.26
C THR A 2 -44.16 -17.15 -5.96
N ILE A 3 -44.10 -17.34 -7.29
CA ILE A 3 -42.84 -17.40 -8.05
C ILE A 3 -42.08 -16.06 -8.07
N LYS A 4 -42.80 -14.93 -8.23
CA LYS A 4 -42.17 -13.60 -8.28
C LYS A 4 -41.58 -13.20 -6.93
N LYS A 5 -42.24 -13.58 -5.83
CA LYS A 5 -41.75 -13.33 -4.46
C LYS A 5 -40.51 -14.19 -4.15
N PHE A 6 -40.49 -15.45 -4.59
CA PHE A 6 -39.34 -16.34 -4.43
C PHE A 6 -38.13 -15.83 -5.23
N ALA A 7 -38.33 -15.41 -6.48
CA ALA A 7 -37.28 -14.79 -7.29
C ALA A 7 -36.74 -13.51 -6.64
N ILE A 8 -37.61 -12.62 -6.15
CA ILE A 8 -37.19 -11.40 -5.44
C ILE A 8 -36.38 -11.74 -4.19
N PHE A 9 -36.80 -12.73 -3.40
CA PHE A 9 -36.08 -13.13 -2.19
C PHE A 9 -34.70 -13.72 -2.50
N VAL A 10 -34.60 -14.52 -3.57
CA VAL A 10 -33.33 -15.08 -4.06
C VAL A 10 -32.40 -13.97 -4.60
N PHE A 11 -32.92 -12.98 -5.32
CA PHE A 11 -32.14 -11.82 -5.77
C PHE A 11 -31.66 -10.96 -4.61
N VAL A 12 -32.50 -10.76 -3.59
CA VAL A 12 -32.14 -10.01 -2.38
C VAL A 12 -31.07 -10.77 -1.59
N LEU A 13 -31.22 -12.08 -1.37
CA LEU A 13 -30.21 -12.91 -0.70
C LEU A 13 -28.88 -12.94 -1.46
N ALA A 14 -28.92 -13.07 -2.79
CA ALA A 14 -27.73 -13.01 -3.64
C ALA A 14 -27.06 -11.62 -3.56
N ALA A 15 -27.84 -10.53 -3.56
CA ALA A 15 -27.36 -9.16 -3.42
C ALA A 15 -26.69 -8.91 -2.05
N PHE A 16 -27.24 -9.44 -0.96
CA PHE A 16 -26.63 -9.33 0.38
C PHE A 16 -25.28 -10.06 0.47
N LEU A 17 -25.11 -11.18 -0.23
CA LEU A 17 -23.83 -11.90 -0.30
C LEU A 17 -22.77 -11.12 -1.11
N VAL A 18 -23.14 -10.42 -2.19
CA VAL A 18 -22.18 -9.60 -2.97
C VAL A 18 -21.87 -8.23 -2.33
N VAL A 19 -22.76 -7.69 -1.50
CA VAL A 19 -22.48 -6.45 -0.76
C VAL A 19 -21.40 -6.66 0.31
N SER A 20 -21.26 -7.89 0.82
CA SER A 20 -20.28 -8.22 1.88
C SER A 20 -18.85 -8.39 1.37
N THR A 21 -18.65 -8.62 0.06
CA THR A 21 -17.31 -8.90 -0.51
C THR A 21 -16.64 -7.70 -1.18
N SER A 22 -17.30 -6.54 -1.26
CA SER A 22 -16.79 -5.37 -2.00
C SER A 22 -16.51 -4.14 -1.13
N ALA A 23 -16.26 -4.32 0.16
CA ALA A 23 -15.48 -3.35 0.91
C ALA A 23 -14.00 -3.50 0.51
N MET A 24 -13.65 -3.12 -0.72
CA MET A 24 -12.27 -2.80 -1.03
C MET A 24 -11.92 -1.64 -0.08
N PRO A 25 -10.96 -1.82 0.86
CA PRO A 25 -10.51 -0.70 1.65
C PRO A 25 -10.10 0.42 0.69
N PRO A 26 -10.33 1.70 1.03
CA PRO A 26 -9.76 2.79 0.25
C PRO A 26 -8.29 2.44 0.06
N VAL A 27 -7.80 2.36 -1.18
CA VAL A 27 -6.46 1.85 -1.51
C VAL A 27 -5.45 2.46 -0.54
N ALA A 28 -5.16 1.73 0.53
CA ALA A 28 -4.07 2.04 1.40
C ALA A 28 -2.89 1.75 0.49
N ARG A 29 -2.20 2.81 0.07
CA ARG A 29 -1.03 2.81 -0.83
C ARG A 29 -0.35 1.45 -0.77
N ALA A 30 -0.40 0.69 -1.87
CA ALA A 30 0.11 -0.67 -1.88
C ALA A 30 1.60 -0.63 -1.50
N ALA A 31 1.89 -1.01 -0.25
CA ALA A 31 3.23 -0.99 0.27
C ALA A 31 4.06 -2.05 -0.47
N PRO A 32 5.36 -1.81 -0.69
CA PRO A 32 6.22 -2.77 -1.36
C PRO A 32 6.33 -4.08 -0.55
N GLN A 33 6.61 -5.17 -1.24
CA GLN A 33 6.84 -6.46 -0.58
C GLN A 33 8.23 -6.48 0.06
N CYS A 34 8.26 -6.55 1.39
CA CYS A 34 9.50 -6.70 2.15
C CYS A 34 9.89 -8.19 2.27
N PRO A 35 11.20 -8.50 2.31
CA PRO A 35 11.66 -9.84 2.63
C PRO A 35 11.31 -10.19 4.08
N ALA A 36 11.08 -11.48 4.35
CA ALA A 36 10.71 -11.96 5.69
C ALA A 36 11.79 -11.70 6.75
N SER A 37 13.06 -11.53 6.33
CA SER A 37 14.19 -11.17 7.18
C SER A 37 15.04 -10.12 6.48
N ASP A 38 15.46 -9.12 7.25
CA ASP A 38 16.36 -8.02 6.89
C ASP A 38 17.68 -8.08 7.69
N VAL A 39 17.98 -9.24 8.28
CA VAL A 39 19.20 -9.44 9.08
C VAL A 39 20.44 -9.31 8.21
N GLY A 40 21.29 -8.33 8.52
CA GLY A 40 22.57 -8.10 7.85
C GLY A 40 22.50 -7.19 6.62
N THR A 41 21.32 -6.77 6.16
CA THR A 41 21.19 -5.79 5.07
C THR A 41 19.88 -5.03 5.21
N ALA A 42 19.96 -3.71 5.43
CA ALA A 42 18.78 -2.86 5.43
C ALA A 42 18.17 -2.78 4.02
N VAL A 43 16.85 -2.99 3.93
CA VAL A 43 16.12 -2.96 2.67
C VAL A 43 15.21 -1.73 2.64
N PHE A 44 15.31 -0.96 1.57
CA PHE A 44 14.55 0.25 1.35
C PHE A 44 13.88 0.25 -0.02
N PHE A 45 12.73 0.91 -0.13
CA PHE A 45 12.03 1.13 -1.39
C PHE A 45 11.57 2.58 -1.51
N PRO A 46 11.65 3.21 -2.69
CA PRO A 46 11.08 4.54 -2.89
C PRO A 46 9.55 4.52 -2.85
N ASP A 47 8.91 5.59 -2.36
CA ASP A 47 7.48 5.80 -2.57
C ASP A 47 7.24 6.25 -4.02
N PRO A 48 6.43 5.52 -4.82
CA PRO A 48 6.23 5.81 -6.24
C PRO A 48 5.45 7.11 -6.50
N THR A 49 4.93 7.74 -5.46
CA THR A 49 3.98 8.85 -5.57
C THR A 49 4.37 10.06 -4.71
N ASN A 50 5.38 9.91 -3.84
CA ASN A 50 5.94 11.02 -3.09
C ASN A 50 7.45 10.84 -2.92
N CYS A 51 8.23 11.63 -3.64
CA CYS A 51 9.69 11.61 -3.63
C CYS A 51 10.31 11.87 -2.25
N LYS A 52 9.56 12.48 -1.33
CA LYS A 52 9.99 12.73 0.05
C LYS A 52 9.88 11.49 0.93
N ASN A 53 9.11 10.50 0.49
CA ASN A 53 8.82 9.29 1.23
C ASN A 53 9.64 8.11 0.72
N TYR A 54 9.90 7.19 1.63
CA TYR A 54 10.48 5.88 1.35
C TYR A 54 9.96 4.85 2.33
N TYR A 55 10.07 3.58 1.99
CA TYR A 55 9.76 2.48 2.87
C TYR A 55 11.05 1.87 3.40
N MET A 56 11.09 1.60 4.71
CA MET A 56 12.12 0.80 5.35
C MET A 56 11.50 -0.53 5.76
N CYS A 57 12.12 -1.63 5.35
CA CYS A 57 11.66 -2.95 5.75
C CYS A 57 12.20 -3.32 7.13
N SER A 58 11.37 -4.02 7.90
CA SER A 58 11.80 -4.71 9.12
C SER A 58 10.88 -5.90 9.36
N TRP A 59 11.43 -7.11 9.46
CA TRP A 59 10.68 -8.36 9.72
C TRP A 59 9.48 -8.58 8.77
N GLY A 60 9.68 -8.38 7.47
CA GLY A 60 8.61 -8.54 6.46
C GLY A 60 7.61 -7.39 6.38
N VAL A 61 7.77 -6.34 7.18
CA VAL A 61 6.85 -5.19 7.21
C VAL A 61 7.50 -3.96 6.59
N ALA A 62 6.80 -3.31 5.67
CA ALA A 62 7.21 -2.04 5.06
C ALA A 62 6.73 -0.85 5.89
N TYR A 63 7.65 -0.11 6.49
CA TYR A 63 7.36 1.09 7.25
C TYR A 63 7.58 2.33 6.39
N LEU A 64 6.51 3.07 6.10
CA LEU A 64 6.61 4.37 5.43
C LEU A 64 7.35 5.37 6.33
N LYS A 65 8.35 6.03 5.77
CA LYS A 65 9.16 7.08 6.36
C LYS A 65 9.14 8.30 5.45
N THR A 66 9.28 9.47 6.05
CA THR A 66 9.33 10.74 5.35
C THR A 66 10.66 11.39 5.69
N CYS A 67 11.38 11.87 4.67
CA CYS A 67 12.61 12.61 4.85
C CYS A 67 12.36 13.91 5.64
N PRO A 68 13.29 14.31 6.51
CA PRO A 68 13.18 15.55 7.27
C PRO A 68 13.35 16.78 6.35
N ASP A 69 12.90 17.94 6.83
CA ASP A 69 13.06 19.24 6.18
C ASP A 69 12.69 19.21 4.69
N ASP A 70 13.48 19.82 3.81
CA ASP A 70 13.27 19.81 2.35
C ASP A 70 14.15 18.78 1.62
N LEU A 71 14.45 17.66 2.30
CA LEU A 71 15.21 16.56 1.73
C LEU A 71 14.29 15.53 1.06
N TYR A 72 14.86 14.80 0.10
CA TYR A 72 14.16 13.81 -0.72
C TYR A 72 14.91 12.48 -0.70
N TRP A 73 14.20 11.38 -0.91
CA TRP A 73 14.81 10.05 -0.83
C TRP A 73 15.73 9.78 -2.03
N ASN A 74 17.04 9.66 -1.77
CA ASN A 74 18.01 9.28 -2.78
C ASN A 74 18.17 7.75 -2.82
N LYS A 75 17.44 7.09 -3.73
CA LYS A 75 17.47 5.63 -3.91
C LYS A 75 18.83 5.07 -4.34
N ALA A 76 19.76 5.90 -4.84
CA ALA A 76 21.09 5.44 -5.27
C ALA A 76 22.01 5.15 -4.08
N ILE A 77 21.84 5.89 -2.98
CA ILE A 77 22.69 5.83 -1.78
C ILE A 77 21.90 5.54 -0.49
N ASN A 78 20.58 5.34 -0.61
CA ASN A 78 19.66 5.01 0.49
C ASN A 78 19.70 6.01 1.65
N VAL A 79 19.71 7.31 1.35
CA VAL A 79 19.65 8.39 2.34
C VAL A 79 18.80 9.56 1.84
N CYS A 80 18.27 10.35 2.75
CA CYS A 80 17.63 11.62 2.42
C CYS A 80 18.69 12.65 2.01
N ASP A 81 18.53 13.24 0.84
CA ASP A 81 19.51 14.12 0.21
C ASP A 81 18.82 15.37 -0.36
N PHE A 82 19.60 16.36 -0.78
CA PHE A 82 19.10 17.56 -1.40
C PHE A 82 18.37 17.23 -2.72
N PRO A 83 17.32 17.99 -3.07
CA PRO A 83 16.54 17.75 -4.28
C PRO A 83 17.38 17.73 -5.56
N SER A 84 18.48 18.48 -5.62
CA SER A 84 19.41 18.53 -6.76
C SER A 84 20.17 17.22 -7.00
N ASN A 85 20.24 16.33 -6.00
CA ASN A 85 20.97 15.06 -6.05
C ASN A 85 20.04 13.85 -6.22
N VAL A 86 18.72 14.07 -6.27
CA VAL A 86 17.71 13.00 -6.26
C VAL A 86 17.04 12.89 -7.63
N ILE A 87 17.03 11.68 -8.17
CA ILE A 87 16.17 11.33 -9.31
C ILE A 87 14.91 10.66 -8.76
N CYS A 88 13.85 11.47 -8.68
CA CYS A 88 12.49 10.99 -8.64
C CYS A 88 11.98 10.84 -10.09
#